data_AF-A0A6V7PKN3-F1
#
_entry.id   AF-A0A6V7PKN3-F1
#
_cell.length_a   1.000
_cell.length_b   1.000
_cell.length_c   1.000
_cell.angle_alpha   90.00
_cell.angle_beta   90.00
_cell.angle_gamma   90.00
#
_symmetry.space_group_name_H-M   'P 1'
#
loop_
_entity.id
_entity.type
_entity.pdbx_description
1 polymer ?
#
loop_
_entity_poly.entity_id
_entity_poly.type
_entity_poly.pdbx_seq_one_letter_code
_entity_poly.pdbx_strand_id
1 'polypeptide(L)'
;MGSNERVEKSNAVAKAGVGVGAVLEYDQDTYGNTLIDDAHNIPTAEISYQDSFTLDSYMNSTRAPVGFISPVRTVYGLKPAPAVATFSSRGPNAATFEILKPDVVAPGVNILAAACPRTRDNAGERMRDLYYTDERAGPLDYSAGLIPPNRAVDPGLIYDNTMEDYYNFLCSYSQLTNLTGYTAKPYMGPDPPIPAENINSPSISAPNLNKTQTMTRTVRNVGPPATYRVRWTPPEAANMTVSPTELKFDRTGEEKTYELRSARK
;
A
#
# COMPACT_ATOMS: atom_id res chain seq x y z
N MET A 1 -10.00 -0.12 -26.51
CA MET A 1 -9.35 -1.00 -25.51
C MET A 1 -9.56 -2.45 -25.94
N GLY A 2 -8.52 -3.29 -25.87
CA GLY A 2 -8.63 -4.72 -26.17
C GLY A 2 -9.01 -5.50 -24.92
N SER A 3 -9.99 -6.41 -25.04
CA SER A 3 -10.53 -7.23 -23.94
C SER A 3 -9.59 -8.34 -23.47
N ASN A 4 -8.59 -8.70 -24.28
CA ASN A 4 -7.69 -9.82 -23.99
C ASN A 4 -6.61 -9.41 -22.99
N GLU A 5 -6.05 -10.38 -22.27
CA GLU A 5 -4.94 -10.12 -21.34
C GLU A 5 -3.65 -9.70 -22.07
N ARG A 6 -2.71 -9.07 -21.35
CA ARG A 6 -1.46 -8.54 -21.93
C ARG A 6 -0.65 -9.64 -22.62
N VAL A 7 -0.42 -10.77 -21.95
CA VAL A 7 0.31 -11.91 -22.52
C VAL A 7 -0.47 -12.53 -23.68
N GLU A 8 -1.80 -12.62 -23.60
CA GLU A 8 -2.63 -13.14 -24.68
C GLU A 8 -2.55 -12.33 -25.96
N LYS A 9 -2.42 -11.00 -25.88
CA LYS A 9 -2.22 -10.13 -27.05
C LYS A 9 -0.93 -10.53 -27.79
N SER A 10 0.18 -10.73 -27.08
CA SER A 10 1.42 -11.20 -27.69
C SER A 10 1.29 -12.61 -28.27
N ASN A 11 0.51 -13.49 -27.62
CA ASN A 11 0.25 -14.84 -28.10
C ASN A 11 -0.61 -14.86 -29.36
N ALA A 12 -1.57 -13.94 -29.49
CA ALA A 12 -2.39 -13.78 -30.68
C ALA A 12 -1.53 -13.36 -31.88
N VAL A 13 -0.60 -12.42 -31.68
CA VAL A 13 0.37 -12.02 -32.72
C VAL A 13 1.28 -13.18 -33.10
N ALA A 14 1.76 -13.95 -32.13
CA ALA A 14 2.55 -15.15 -32.36
C ALA A 14 1.79 -16.19 -33.21
N LYS A 15 0.52 -16.46 -32.87
CA LYS A 15 -0.35 -17.40 -33.59
C LYS A 15 -0.69 -16.96 -35.01
N ALA A 16 -0.73 -15.66 -35.27
CA ALA A 16 -0.93 -15.14 -36.62
C ALA A 16 0.26 -15.46 -37.56
N GLY A 17 1.43 -15.83 -37.01
CA GLY A 17 2.57 -16.36 -37.76
C GLY A 17 3.35 -15.35 -38.61
N VAL A 18 2.84 -14.12 -38.74
CA VAL A 18 3.47 -13.02 -39.51
C VAL A 18 4.04 -11.92 -38.62
N GLY A 19 3.66 -11.87 -37.34
CA GLY A 19 4.14 -10.88 -36.40
C GLY A 19 5.49 -11.27 -35.82
N VAL A 20 6.50 -10.40 -35.99
CA VAL A 20 7.87 -10.61 -35.49
C VAL A 20 8.11 -10.00 -34.10
N GLY A 21 7.16 -9.21 -33.61
CA GLY A 21 7.18 -8.57 -32.30
C GLY A 21 5.92 -7.75 -32.05
N ALA A 22 5.77 -7.22 -30.85
CA ALA A 22 4.64 -6.38 -30.45
C ALA A 22 5.08 -5.17 -29.62
N VAL A 23 4.33 -4.08 -29.73
CA VAL A 23 4.38 -2.98 -28.75
C VAL A 23 3.02 -2.93 -28.09
N LEU A 24 2.97 -3.00 -26.76
CA LEU A 24 1.74 -2.96 -25.99
C LEU A 24 1.66 -1.64 -25.24
N GLU A 25 0.60 -0.91 -25.51
CA GLU A 25 0.30 0.37 -24.87
C GLU A 25 -0.63 0.16 -23.68
N TYR A 26 -0.29 0.79 -22.56
CA TYR A 26 -1.12 0.78 -21.37
C TYR A 26 -2.20 1.84 -21.46
N ASP A 27 -3.41 1.48 -21.01
CA ASP A 27 -4.50 2.43 -20.92
C ASP A 27 -4.39 3.29 -19.64
N GLN A 28 -4.93 4.50 -19.71
CA GLN A 28 -4.87 5.47 -18.62
C GLN A 28 -5.56 4.97 -17.34
N ASP A 29 -6.72 4.32 -17.49
CA ASP A 29 -7.64 4.04 -16.40
C ASP A 29 -7.23 2.83 -15.57
N THR A 30 -6.60 1.83 -16.19
CA THR A 30 -6.22 0.57 -15.55
C THR A 30 -4.78 0.58 -15.06
N TYR A 31 -3.84 1.00 -15.93
CA TYR A 31 -2.41 0.89 -15.66
C TYR A 31 -1.68 2.23 -15.64
N GLY A 32 -2.22 3.25 -16.31
CA GLY A 32 -1.64 4.59 -16.38
C GLY A 32 -0.17 4.52 -16.80
N ASN A 33 0.71 4.93 -15.88
CA ASN A 33 2.16 4.88 -16.06
C ASN A 33 2.87 3.77 -15.26
N THR A 34 2.13 2.87 -14.62
CA THR A 34 2.73 1.71 -13.93
C THR A 34 3.11 0.69 -14.97
N LEU A 35 4.39 0.45 -15.19
CA LEU A 35 4.89 -0.62 -16.07
C LEU A 35 4.99 -1.94 -15.30
N ILE A 36 4.52 -3.04 -15.90
CA ILE A 36 4.58 -4.39 -15.35
C ILE A 36 5.45 -5.22 -16.29
N ASP A 37 6.43 -5.96 -15.77
CA ASP A 37 7.33 -6.78 -16.58
C ASP A 37 6.71 -8.17 -16.82
N ASP A 38 5.76 -8.28 -17.76
CA ASP A 38 5.23 -9.57 -18.16
C ASP A 38 6.16 -10.31 -19.13
N ALA A 39 6.18 -11.64 -19.01
CA ALA A 39 6.87 -12.49 -19.97
C ALA A 39 5.99 -12.75 -21.19
N HIS A 40 6.46 -12.36 -22.37
CA HIS A 40 5.76 -12.52 -23.64
C HIS A 40 6.34 -13.64 -24.52
N ASN A 41 5.50 -14.22 -25.38
CA ASN A 41 5.89 -15.32 -26.28
C ASN A 41 6.68 -14.86 -27.53
N ILE A 42 6.68 -13.55 -27.79
CA ILE A 42 7.43 -12.89 -28.87
C ILE A 42 8.11 -11.63 -28.31
N PRO A 43 9.15 -11.09 -28.95
CA PRO A 43 9.74 -9.81 -28.55
C PRO A 43 8.66 -8.74 -28.41
N THR A 44 8.46 -8.25 -27.18
CA THR A 44 7.39 -7.32 -26.85
C THR A 44 7.93 -6.19 -26.00
N ALA A 45 7.57 -4.96 -26.35
CA ALA A 45 7.84 -3.77 -25.55
C ALA A 45 6.54 -3.26 -24.96
N GLU A 46 6.45 -3.18 -23.64
CA GLU A 46 5.32 -2.56 -22.94
C GLU A 46 5.67 -1.10 -22.68
N ILE A 47 4.78 -0.18 -23.07
CA ILE A 47 5.00 1.26 -22.91
C ILE A 47 3.88 1.90 -22.09
N SER A 48 4.25 2.95 -21.36
CA SER A 48 3.32 3.67 -20.50
C SER A 48 2.28 4.41 -21.35
N TYR A 49 1.15 4.74 -20.73
CA TYR A 49 0.13 5.58 -21.37
C TYR A 49 0.70 6.92 -21.87
N GLN A 50 1.66 7.51 -21.15
CA GLN A 50 2.30 8.75 -21.61
C GLN A 50 3.26 8.55 -22.79
N ASP A 51 3.97 7.42 -22.84
CA ASP A 51 4.90 7.13 -23.93
C ASP A 51 4.16 6.77 -25.23
N SER A 52 2.91 6.29 -25.15
CA SER A 52 2.11 5.97 -26.32
C SER A 52 1.91 7.17 -27.25
N PHE A 53 1.76 8.38 -26.71
CA PHE A 53 1.64 9.59 -27.54
C PHE A 53 2.87 9.84 -28.42
N THR A 54 4.07 9.48 -27.94
CA THR A 54 5.30 9.61 -28.71
C THR A 54 5.33 8.58 -29.84
N LEU A 55 4.90 7.35 -29.55
CA LEU A 55 4.77 6.30 -30.55
C LEU A 55 3.72 6.65 -31.62
N ASP A 56 2.54 7.09 -31.20
CA ASP A 56 1.46 7.53 -32.09
C ASP A 56 1.90 8.68 -33.01
N SER A 57 2.60 9.66 -32.45
CA SER A 57 3.16 10.76 -33.23
C SER A 57 4.16 10.27 -34.28
N TYR A 58 5.05 9.35 -33.89
CA TYR A 58 6.01 8.75 -34.82
C TYR A 58 5.30 7.95 -35.92
N MET A 59 4.35 7.08 -35.57
CA MET A 59 3.59 6.26 -36.51
C MET A 59 2.83 7.10 -37.53
N ASN A 60 2.32 8.27 -37.13
CA ASN A 60 1.62 9.20 -38.02
C ASN A 60 2.55 10.10 -38.84
N SER A 61 3.83 10.22 -38.45
CA SER A 61 4.80 11.10 -39.13
C SER A 61 5.35 10.53 -40.45
N THR A 62 5.21 9.22 -40.67
CA THR A 62 5.75 8.52 -41.84
C THR A 62 4.80 7.43 -42.33
N ARG A 63 4.84 7.14 -43.64
CA ARG A 63 4.06 6.04 -44.25
C ARG A 63 4.74 4.67 -44.11
N ALA A 64 6.00 4.64 -43.67
CA ALA A 64 6.79 3.42 -43.51
C ALA A 64 7.52 3.47 -42.16
N PRO A 65 6.79 3.35 -41.04
CA PRO A 65 7.41 3.31 -39.71
C PRO A 65 8.25 2.03 -39.57
N VAL A 66 9.45 2.17 -39.00
CA VAL A 66 10.38 1.08 -38.72
C VAL A 66 10.92 1.22 -37.30
N GLY A 67 11.05 0.11 -36.58
CA GLY A 67 11.52 0.10 -35.20
C GLY A 67 12.26 -1.18 -34.86
N PHE A 68 13.03 -1.14 -33.78
CA PHE A 68 13.79 -2.27 -33.27
C PHE A 68 13.53 -2.43 -31.77
N ILE A 69 13.30 -3.66 -31.32
CA ILE A 69 13.21 -4.01 -29.90
C ILE A 69 14.56 -4.59 -29.49
N SER A 70 15.28 -3.90 -28.60
CA SER A 70 16.55 -4.40 -28.06
C SER A 70 16.30 -5.40 -26.93
N PRO A 71 17.31 -6.22 -26.56
CA PRO A 71 17.28 -6.97 -25.31
C PRO A 71 16.99 -6.07 -24.10
N VAL A 72 16.34 -6.64 -23.09
CA VAL A 72 16.00 -5.94 -21.84
C VAL A 72 17.26 -5.48 -21.12
N ARG A 73 17.22 -4.26 -20.58
CA ARG A 73 18.27 -3.67 -19.74
C ARG A 73 17.67 -3.08 -18.47
N THR A 74 18.33 -3.26 -17.34
CA THR A 74 17.96 -2.58 -16.10
C THR A 74 18.41 -1.11 -16.17
N VAL A 75 17.49 -0.19 -15.93
CA VAL A 75 17.76 1.25 -15.87
C VAL A 75 17.58 1.73 -14.43
N TYR A 76 18.59 2.45 -13.92
CA TYR A 76 18.56 3.02 -12.57
C TYR A 76 18.26 4.52 -12.61
N GLY A 77 17.72 5.05 -11.51
CA GLY A 77 17.51 6.50 -11.34
C GLY A 77 16.29 7.06 -12.06
N LEU A 78 15.29 6.22 -12.37
CA LEU A 78 14.00 6.67 -12.89
C LEU A 78 13.33 7.64 -11.91
N LYS A 79 12.65 8.66 -12.45
CA LYS A 79 11.94 9.68 -11.68
C LYS A 79 10.52 9.86 -12.24
N PRO A 80 9.50 10.01 -11.37
CA PRO A 80 9.57 9.95 -9.91
C PRO A 80 9.73 8.52 -9.40
N ALA A 81 10.55 8.32 -8.36
CA ALA A 81 10.66 7.06 -7.64
C ALA A 81 10.92 7.33 -6.13
N PRO A 82 10.23 6.65 -5.19
CA PRO A 82 9.17 5.67 -5.43
C PRO A 82 7.86 6.32 -5.92
N ALA A 83 7.01 5.52 -6.56
CA ALA A 83 5.64 5.89 -6.94
C ALA A 83 4.68 4.75 -6.56
N VAL A 84 3.43 5.09 -6.22
CA VAL A 84 2.42 4.09 -5.86
C VAL A 84 1.83 3.50 -7.13
N ALA A 85 1.93 2.17 -7.28
CA ALA A 85 1.35 1.46 -8.41
C ALA A 85 -0.18 1.70 -8.52
N THR A 86 -0.71 1.68 -9.75
CA THR A 86 -2.15 1.86 -9.99
C THR A 86 -2.98 0.76 -9.34
N PHE A 87 -2.48 -0.47 -9.31
CA PHE A 87 -3.16 -1.61 -8.69
C PHE A 87 -3.06 -1.65 -7.15
N SER A 88 -2.26 -0.77 -6.53
CA SER A 88 -2.17 -0.73 -5.06
C SER A 88 -3.48 -0.22 -4.49
N SER A 89 -4.16 -1.06 -3.68
CA SER A 89 -5.38 -0.68 -2.97
C SER A 89 -5.21 0.62 -2.19
N ARG A 90 -6.28 1.40 -2.13
CA ARG A 90 -6.31 2.71 -1.49
C ARG A 90 -7.29 2.69 -0.32
N GLY A 91 -6.99 3.47 0.69
CA GLY A 91 -7.93 3.76 1.76
C GLY A 91 -9.08 4.68 1.32
N PRO A 92 -9.96 5.05 2.25
CA PRO A 92 -9.88 4.71 3.68
C PRO A 92 -10.22 3.25 3.97
N ASN A 93 -9.91 2.77 5.18
CA ASN A 93 -10.38 1.48 5.65
C ASN A 93 -11.91 1.52 5.80
N ALA A 94 -12.62 0.68 5.04
CA ALA A 94 -14.08 0.65 5.05
C ALA A 94 -14.69 0.09 6.35
N ALA A 95 -13.92 -0.67 7.13
CA ALA A 95 -14.33 -1.06 8.47
C ALA A 95 -14.16 0.12 9.43
N THR A 96 -12.95 0.68 9.55
CA THR A 96 -12.66 1.67 10.59
C THR A 96 -12.04 2.93 9.99
N PHE A 97 -12.85 3.96 9.74
CA PHE A 97 -12.39 5.21 9.13
C PHE A 97 -11.41 5.99 10.03
N GLU A 98 -11.39 5.69 11.33
CA GLU A 98 -10.51 6.25 12.36
C GLU A 98 -9.06 5.75 12.22
N ILE A 99 -8.85 4.62 11.54
CA ILE A 99 -7.53 4.04 11.27
C ILE A 99 -7.23 4.14 9.78
N LEU A 100 -6.29 5.02 9.43
CA LEU A 100 -5.84 5.17 8.04
C LEU A 100 -5.18 3.89 7.54
N LYS A 101 -5.54 3.47 6.32
CA LYS A 101 -4.89 2.39 5.56
C LYS A 101 -4.61 2.85 4.13
N PRO A 102 -3.59 2.29 3.46
CA PRO A 102 -2.56 1.38 3.99
C PRO A 102 -1.59 2.11 4.94
N ASP A 103 -0.88 1.36 5.80
CA ASP A 103 0.02 1.98 6.81
C ASP A 103 1.37 2.41 6.22
N VAL A 104 1.88 1.67 5.22
CA VAL A 104 3.21 1.87 4.64
C VAL A 104 3.21 1.61 3.13
N VAL A 105 4.21 2.15 2.44
CA VAL A 105 4.47 1.91 1.01
C VAL A 105 5.79 1.17 0.84
N ALA A 106 5.91 0.39 -0.24
CA ALA A 106 7.07 -0.42 -0.55
C ALA A 106 7.25 -0.68 -2.05
N PRO A 107 8.47 -1.03 -2.51
CA PRO A 107 8.67 -1.61 -3.82
C PRO A 107 7.92 -2.94 -3.90
N GLY A 108 6.93 -3.01 -4.79
CA GLY A 108 6.14 -4.21 -5.08
C GLY A 108 5.90 -4.42 -6.56
N VAL A 109 6.60 -3.65 -7.41
CA VAL A 109 6.51 -3.74 -8.88
C VAL A 109 7.83 -4.32 -9.38
N ASN A 110 7.76 -5.35 -10.22
CA ASN A 110 8.91 -6.00 -10.89
C ASN A 110 10.01 -6.47 -9.93
N ILE A 111 9.62 -7.10 -8.81
CA ILE A 111 10.54 -7.62 -7.81
C ILE A 111 11.01 -9.03 -8.20
N LEU A 112 12.32 -9.20 -8.35
CA LEU A 112 12.92 -10.52 -8.56
C LEU A 112 12.97 -11.29 -7.23
N ALA A 113 12.36 -12.48 -7.19
CA ALA A 113 12.34 -13.36 -6.03
C ALA A 113 12.54 -14.82 -6.45
N ALA A 114 12.79 -15.71 -5.47
CA ALA A 114 12.87 -17.14 -5.73
C ALA A 114 11.50 -17.70 -6.15
N ALA A 115 11.49 -18.54 -7.19
CA ALA A 115 10.28 -19.21 -7.67
C ALA A 115 10.42 -20.73 -7.52
N CYS A 116 9.32 -21.41 -7.16
CA CYS A 116 9.31 -22.86 -7.08
C CYS A 116 9.51 -23.46 -8.49
N PRO A 117 10.50 -24.34 -8.70
CA PRO A 117 10.73 -24.95 -10.01
C PRO A 117 9.67 -26.00 -10.38
N ARG A 118 8.79 -26.39 -9.44
CA ARG A 118 7.70 -27.35 -9.67
C ARG A 118 6.36 -26.63 -9.71
N THR A 119 5.87 -26.44 -10.92
CA THR A 119 4.58 -25.81 -11.19
C THR A 119 3.43 -26.81 -11.27
N ARG A 120 3.65 -28.09 -10.94
CA ARG A 120 2.71 -29.19 -11.15
C ARG A 120 2.16 -29.77 -9.84
N ASP A 121 0.87 -30.07 -9.82
CA ASP A 121 0.14 -30.77 -8.76
C ASP A 121 0.41 -32.29 -8.79
N ASN A 122 -0.27 -33.03 -7.92
CA ASN A 122 -0.14 -34.49 -7.81
C ASN A 122 -0.74 -35.27 -9.01
N ALA A 123 -1.45 -34.61 -9.92
CA ALA A 123 -1.89 -35.16 -11.20
C ALA A 123 -0.93 -34.81 -12.35
N GLY A 124 0.12 -34.03 -12.08
CA GLY A 124 1.06 -33.55 -13.10
C GLY A 124 0.55 -32.31 -13.84
N GLU A 125 -0.54 -31.68 -13.43
CA GLU A 125 -1.13 -30.48 -14.03
C GLU A 125 -0.68 -29.21 -13.31
N ARG A 126 -0.77 -28.02 -13.94
CA ARG A 126 -0.39 -26.78 -13.23
C ARG A 126 -1.34 -26.49 -12.06
N MET A 127 -0.79 -26.16 -10.88
CA MET A 127 -1.57 -25.86 -9.65
C MET A 127 -2.62 -24.76 -9.88
N ARG A 128 -3.83 -24.92 -9.30
CA ARG A 128 -5.00 -24.05 -9.50
C ARG A 128 -5.19 -23.02 -8.38
N ASP A 129 -5.66 -21.84 -8.74
CA ASP A 129 -6.16 -20.79 -7.85
C ASP A 129 -7.60 -21.13 -7.49
N LEU A 130 -7.98 -21.04 -6.21
CA LEU A 130 -9.32 -21.38 -5.75
C LEU A 130 -10.18 -20.14 -5.43
N TYR A 131 -9.69 -18.91 -5.67
CA TYR A 131 -10.35 -17.71 -5.14
C TYR A 131 -11.12 -16.84 -6.17
N TYR A 132 -10.78 -16.82 -7.48
CA TYR A 132 -11.45 -15.88 -8.42
C TYR A 132 -12.14 -16.48 -9.66
N THR A 133 -11.71 -17.61 -10.18
CA THR A 133 -12.29 -18.36 -11.31
C THR A 133 -11.48 -19.67 -11.38
N ASP A 134 -11.89 -20.65 -12.18
CA ASP A 134 -11.16 -21.93 -12.38
C ASP A 134 -9.81 -21.75 -13.12
N GLU A 135 -8.99 -20.80 -12.68
CA GLU A 135 -7.71 -20.39 -13.26
C GLU A 135 -6.53 -20.78 -12.36
N ARG A 136 -5.31 -20.67 -12.87
CA ARG A 136 -4.09 -21.27 -12.29
C ARG A 136 -3.48 -20.37 -11.21
N ALA A 137 -3.06 -20.91 -10.06
CA ALA A 137 -2.51 -20.16 -8.93
C ALA A 137 -1.17 -19.51 -9.27
N GLY A 138 -1.06 -18.22 -8.96
CA GLY A 138 0.11 -17.38 -9.20
C GLY A 138 0.90 -17.07 -7.91
N PRO A 139 2.19 -16.72 -8.01
CA PRO A 139 3.07 -16.43 -6.85
C PRO A 139 2.80 -15.10 -6.12
N LEU A 140 1.65 -14.44 -6.31
CA LEU A 140 1.42 -13.02 -5.97
C LEU A 140 0.72 -12.76 -4.62
N ASP A 141 0.57 -13.78 -3.76
CA ASP A 141 -0.34 -13.71 -2.60
C ASP A 141 0.26 -13.19 -1.27
N TYR A 142 1.58 -12.91 -1.17
CA TYR A 142 2.22 -12.73 0.18
C TYR A 142 2.93 -11.40 0.50
N SER A 143 2.87 -10.38 -0.37
CA SER A 143 3.09 -8.96 0.01
C SER A 143 4.31 -8.70 0.94
N ALA A 144 4.18 -7.77 1.90
CA ALA A 144 5.04 -7.48 3.08
C ALA A 144 6.10 -6.35 3.02
N GLY A 145 6.03 -5.45 2.05
CA GLY A 145 6.50 -4.08 2.29
C GLY A 145 8.03 -3.85 2.29
N LEU A 146 8.45 -2.58 2.46
CA LEU A 146 9.84 -2.13 2.57
C LEU A 146 9.97 -1.35 3.86
N ILE A 147 10.66 -1.99 4.77
CA ILE A 147 11.11 -1.43 6.03
C ILE A 147 12.48 -0.79 5.73
N PRO A 148 12.76 0.46 6.14
CA PRO A 148 14.13 0.93 6.26
C PRO A 148 14.74 0.24 7.48
N PRO A 149 15.44 -0.90 7.36
CA PRO A 149 15.70 -1.79 8.50
C PRO A 149 16.56 -1.06 9.54
N ASN A 150 17.56 -0.32 9.06
CA ASN A 150 18.47 0.44 9.90
C ASN A 150 17.78 1.56 10.70
N ARG A 151 16.63 2.08 10.23
CA ARG A 151 15.85 3.10 10.97
C ARG A 151 14.74 2.50 11.82
N ALA A 152 14.29 1.29 11.50
CA ALA A 152 13.33 0.56 12.32
C ALA A 152 13.98 -0.05 13.59
N VAL A 153 15.29 -0.30 13.56
CA VAL A 153 16.05 -0.80 14.72
C VAL A 153 16.15 0.22 15.85
N ASP A 154 16.25 1.52 15.53
CA ASP A 154 16.30 2.61 16.52
C ASP A 154 15.37 3.76 16.11
N PRO A 155 14.05 3.62 16.36
CA PRO A 155 13.06 4.60 15.95
C PRO A 155 13.01 5.83 16.88
N GLY A 156 13.72 5.82 18.00
CA GLY A 156 13.68 6.84 19.05
C GLY A 156 12.38 6.83 19.86
N LEU A 157 11.23 6.98 19.19
CA LEU A 157 9.88 6.91 19.80
C LEU A 157 9.07 5.77 19.19
N ILE A 158 8.29 5.09 20.02
CA ILE A 158 7.32 4.08 19.59
C ILE A 158 5.93 4.39 20.14
N TYR A 159 4.91 3.93 19.41
CA TYR A 159 3.52 3.95 19.85
C TYR A 159 3.16 2.54 20.30
N ASP A 160 3.24 2.28 21.60
CA ASP A 160 2.88 0.98 22.14
C ASP A 160 1.37 0.79 22.19
N ASN A 161 0.94 -0.42 21.84
CA ASN A 161 -0.39 -0.92 22.12
C ASN A 161 -0.25 -2.31 22.72
N THR A 162 -1.05 -2.59 23.72
CA THR A 162 -1.24 -3.92 24.28
C THR A 162 -2.42 -4.61 23.60
N MET A 163 -2.55 -5.92 23.82
CA MET A 163 -3.75 -6.66 23.39
C MET A 163 -5.03 -6.10 24.03
N GLU A 164 -4.93 -5.55 25.25
CA GLU A 164 -6.04 -4.91 25.94
C GLU A 164 -6.52 -3.66 25.20
N ASP A 165 -5.60 -2.85 24.66
CA ASP A 165 -5.93 -1.67 23.86
C ASP A 165 -6.69 -2.03 22.57
N TYR A 166 -6.32 -3.16 21.94
CA TYR A 166 -7.06 -3.69 20.81
C TYR A 166 -8.45 -4.20 21.19
N TYR A 167 -8.60 -4.85 22.35
CA TYR A 167 -9.92 -5.26 22.84
C TYR A 167 -10.79 -4.04 23.19
N ASN A 168 -10.23 -3.01 23.80
CA ASN A 168 -10.89 -1.72 24.05
C ASN A 168 -11.38 -1.08 22.76
N PHE A 169 -10.53 -1.04 21.74
CA PHE A 169 -10.88 -0.57 20.42
C PHE A 169 -12.04 -1.36 19.81
N LEU A 170 -11.99 -2.69 19.86
CA LEU A 170 -13.07 -3.55 19.34
C LEU A 170 -14.39 -3.33 20.10
N CYS A 171 -14.35 -3.18 21.42
CA CYS A 171 -15.53 -2.85 22.23
C CYS A 171 -16.13 -1.49 21.84
N SER A 172 -15.29 -0.48 21.55
CA SER A 172 -15.73 0.86 21.14
C SER A 172 -16.44 0.86 19.78
N TYR A 173 -15.95 0.04 18.85
CA TYR A 173 -16.45 0.02 17.47
C TYR A 173 -17.78 -0.72 17.35
N SER A 174 -17.97 -1.77 18.14
CA SER A 174 -18.92 -2.81 17.80
C SER A 174 -20.15 -2.89 18.71
N GLN A 175 -20.20 -2.15 19.82
CA GLN A 175 -21.12 -2.47 20.94
C GLN A 175 -21.11 -3.97 21.29
N LEU A 176 -20.11 -4.76 20.86
CA LEU A 176 -19.98 -6.16 21.18
C LEU A 176 -19.51 -6.21 22.63
N THR A 177 -20.49 -6.23 23.53
CA THR A 177 -20.31 -6.51 24.94
C THR A 177 -19.84 -7.95 25.19
N ASN A 178 -19.60 -8.73 24.12
CA ASN A 178 -19.22 -10.13 24.21
C ASN A 178 -18.24 -10.56 23.08
N LEU A 179 -16.94 -10.38 23.30
CA LEU A 179 -15.85 -10.84 22.42
C LEU A 179 -15.60 -12.37 22.54
N THR A 180 -16.64 -13.19 22.69
CA THR A 180 -16.57 -14.63 22.99
C THR A 180 -15.92 -15.49 21.90
N GLY A 181 -15.67 -14.93 20.70
CA GLY A 181 -14.89 -15.58 19.64
C GLY A 181 -13.39 -15.31 19.66
N TYR A 182 -12.93 -14.29 20.41
CA TYR A 182 -11.54 -13.80 20.39
C TYR A 182 -10.84 -13.86 21.76
N THR A 183 -11.61 -14.06 22.83
CA THR A 183 -11.13 -14.03 24.22
C THR A 183 -11.61 -15.24 24.99
N ALA A 184 -10.77 -15.76 25.90
CA ALA A 184 -11.12 -16.91 26.74
C ALA A 184 -12.21 -16.58 27.79
N LYS A 185 -12.47 -15.30 28.05
CA LYS A 185 -13.52 -14.78 28.94
C LYS A 185 -14.15 -13.55 28.31
N PRO A 186 -15.46 -13.31 28.53
CA PRO A 186 -16.12 -12.08 28.10
C PRO A 186 -15.34 -10.85 28.55
N TYR A 187 -14.85 -10.06 27.60
CA TYR A 187 -14.24 -8.76 27.86
C TYR A 187 -15.26 -7.67 27.53
N MET A 188 -15.62 -6.86 28.52
CA MET A 188 -16.63 -5.80 28.39
C MET A 188 -16.01 -4.41 28.10
N GLY A 189 -14.68 -4.29 28.16
CA GLY A 189 -13.99 -3.01 28.03
C GLY A 189 -14.23 -2.06 29.20
N PRO A 190 -13.59 -0.87 29.17
CA PRO A 190 -13.81 0.20 30.12
C PRO A 190 -15.17 0.86 29.93
N ASP A 191 -15.74 1.35 31.04
CA ASP A 191 -16.95 2.18 31.07
C ASP A 191 -16.60 3.56 31.66
N PRO A 192 -16.65 4.64 30.86
CA PRO A 192 -17.10 4.71 29.47
C PRO A 192 -16.08 4.11 28.47
N PRO A 193 -16.53 3.64 27.28
CA PRO A 193 -15.65 3.10 26.25
C PRO A 193 -14.61 4.12 25.79
N ILE A 194 -13.37 3.66 25.57
CA ILE A 194 -12.33 4.48 24.95
C ILE A 194 -12.73 4.73 23.48
N PRO A 195 -12.80 5.97 23.01
CA PRO A 195 -13.15 6.25 21.61
C PRO A 195 -12.18 5.60 20.62
N ALA A 196 -12.69 5.08 19.50
CA ALA A 196 -11.90 4.38 18.48
C ALA A 196 -10.75 5.24 17.93
N GLU A 197 -10.95 6.56 17.84
CA GLU A 197 -9.95 7.55 17.43
C GLU A 197 -8.74 7.66 18.38
N ASN A 198 -8.88 7.17 19.62
CA ASN A 198 -7.86 7.21 20.67
C ASN A 198 -7.04 5.92 20.79
N ILE A 199 -7.21 4.94 19.89
CA ILE A 199 -6.24 3.85 19.79
C ILE A 199 -4.86 4.43 19.51
N ASN A 200 -3.83 3.93 20.20
CA ASN A 200 -2.49 4.50 20.16
C ASN A 200 -1.71 4.08 18.89
N SER A 201 -2.29 4.29 17.72
CA SER A 201 -1.68 3.97 16.43
C SER A 201 -0.72 5.10 15.99
N PRO A 202 0.39 4.80 15.28
CA PRO A 202 1.26 5.81 14.65
C PRO A 202 0.58 6.58 13.49
N SER A 203 -0.74 6.44 13.34
CA SER A 203 -1.59 7.20 12.41
C SER A 203 -2.78 7.81 13.16
N ILE A 204 -3.26 8.94 12.65
CA ILE A 204 -4.40 9.68 13.21
C ILE A 204 -5.36 10.00 12.08
N SER A 205 -6.63 9.68 12.28
CA SER A 205 -7.74 10.08 11.41
C SER A 205 -8.75 10.88 12.21
N ALA A 206 -9.35 11.88 11.57
CA ALA A 206 -10.47 12.65 12.10
C ALA A 206 -11.65 12.53 11.11
N PRO A 207 -12.39 11.40 11.13
CA PRO A 207 -13.35 11.10 10.07
C PRO A 207 -14.55 12.05 10.05
N ASN A 208 -14.84 12.74 11.17
CA ASN A 208 -15.98 13.65 11.26
C ASN A 208 -15.55 15.06 11.68
N LEU A 209 -15.24 15.90 10.70
CA LEU A 209 -14.84 17.29 10.89
C LEU A 209 -16.01 18.23 11.29
N ASN A 210 -17.26 17.73 11.28
CA ASN A 210 -18.41 18.52 11.73
C ASN A 210 -18.51 18.58 13.26
N LYS A 211 -17.78 17.72 13.97
CA LYS A 211 -17.67 17.72 15.43
C LYS A 211 -16.26 18.06 15.83
N THR A 212 -16.12 18.71 16.99
CA THR A 212 -14.80 18.84 17.61
C THR A 212 -14.40 17.46 18.15
N GLN A 213 -13.27 16.93 17.70
CA GLN A 213 -12.71 15.66 18.19
C GLN A 213 -11.35 15.92 18.82
N THR A 214 -11.05 15.19 19.89
CA THR A 214 -9.73 15.23 20.53
C THR A 214 -9.16 13.82 20.45
N MET A 215 -8.08 13.68 19.69
CA MET A 215 -7.37 12.43 19.48
C MET A 215 -6.09 12.43 20.31
N THR A 216 -5.93 11.44 21.16
CA THR A 216 -4.82 11.33 22.11
C THR A 216 -3.83 10.29 21.62
N ARG A 217 -2.53 10.57 21.74
CA ARG A 217 -1.46 9.61 21.44
C ARG A 217 -0.41 9.63 22.54
N THR A 218 0.07 8.45 22.90
CA THR A 218 1.13 8.25 23.88
C THR A 218 2.33 7.65 23.17
N VAL A 219 3.49 8.26 23.32
CA VAL A 219 4.74 7.76 22.75
C VAL A 219 5.70 7.39 23.86
N ARG A 220 6.37 6.24 23.71
CA ARG A 220 7.43 5.78 24.61
C ARG A 220 8.78 6.05 23.98
N ASN A 221 9.70 6.62 24.74
CA ASN A 221 11.08 6.80 24.31
C ASN A 221 11.85 5.48 24.43
N VAL A 222 12.35 4.96 23.33
CA VAL A 222 13.23 3.78 23.28
C VAL A 222 14.69 4.15 23.03
N GLY A 223 14.98 5.43 22.78
CA GLY A 223 16.32 5.97 22.61
C GLY A 223 16.88 6.65 23.87
N PRO A 224 18.00 7.39 23.76
CA PRO A 224 18.57 8.19 24.84
C PRO A 224 17.65 9.36 25.25
N PRO A 225 17.93 10.05 26.37
CA PRO A 225 17.22 11.27 26.76
C PRO A 225 17.25 12.32 25.65
N ALA A 226 16.08 12.84 25.28
CA ALA A 226 15.93 13.75 24.14
C ALA A 226 14.67 14.60 24.25
N THR A 227 14.69 15.75 23.58
CA THR A 227 13.51 16.61 23.41
C THR A 227 13.03 16.53 21.97
N TYR A 228 11.80 16.10 21.77
CA TYR A 228 11.16 16.01 20.47
C TYR A 228 10.23 17.21 20.26
N ARG A 229 10.39 17.92 19.14
CA ARG A 229 9.49 19.02 18.74
C ARG A 229 8.60 18.53 17.60
N VAL A 230 7.31 18.82 17.70
CA VAL A 230 6.36 18.53 16.64
C VAL A 230 6.68 19.36 15.40
N ARG A 231 6.76 18.69 14.26
CA ARG A 231 6.76 19.32 12.94
C ARG A 231 5.60 18.73 12.16
N TRP A 232 4.67 19.57 11.76
CA TRP A 232 3.43 19.12 11.15
C TRP A 232 2.87 20.18 10.19
N THR A 233 2.03 19.73 9.27
CA THR A 233 1.29 20.59 8.35
C THR A 233 -0.18 20.17 8.42
N PRO A 234 -1.08 21.01 8.96
CA PRO A 234 -2.50 20.67 9.01
C PRO A 234 -3.10 20.55 7.60
N PRO A 235 -4.08 19.65 7.39
CA PRO A 235 -4.83 19.58 6.15
C PRO A 235 -5.66 20.86 5.98
N GLU A 236 -5.75 21.37 4.74
CA GLU A 236 -6.46 22.62 4.44
C GLU A 236 -7.96 22.60 4.80
N ALA A 237 -8.54 21.39 4.80
CA ALA A 237 -9.95 21.13 5.05
C ALA A 237 -10.37 21.22 6.53
N ALA A 238 -9.46 21.36 7.49
CA ALA A 238 -9.79 21.35 8.92
C ALA A 238 -8.90 22.28 9.76
N ASN A 239 -9.48 22.92 10.80
CA ASN A 239 -8.68 23.56 11.83
C ASN A 239 -8.22 22.48 12.81
N MET A 240 -6.93 22.18 12.82
CA MET A 240 -6.34 21.25 13.78
C MET A 240 -5.38 22.00 14.70
N THR A 241 -5.24 21.53 15.93
CA THR A 241 -4.20 21.97 16.87
C THR A 241 -3.58 20.78 17.55
N VAL A 242 -2.32 20.92 17.99
CA VAL A 242 -1.57 19.88 18.68
C VAL A 242 -0.95 20.46 19.95
N SER A 243 -1.10 19.76 21.07
CA SER A 243 -0.61 20.19 22.37
C SER A 243 -0.13 19.01 23.23
N PRO A 244 1.04 19.08 23.87
CA PRO A 244 2.07 20.11 23.72
C PRO A 244 2.81 19.98 22.37
N THR A 245 3.47 21.05 21.93
CA THR A 245 4.30 21.04 20.70
C THR A 245 5.72 20.51 20.93
N GLU A 246 6.06 20.22 22.18
CA GLU A 246 7.36 19.70 22.60
C GLU A 246 7.18 18.63 23.67
N LEU A 247 7.86 17.49 23.51
CA LEU A 247 7.93 16.40 24.48
C LEU A 247 9.39 16.19 24.87
N LYS A 248 9.74 16.53 26.12
CA LYS A 248 11.06 16.29 26.69
C LYS A 248 11.08 14.97 27.44
N PHE A 249 11.97 14.04 27.11
CA PHE A 249 12.17 12.77 27.80
C PHE A 249 13.51 12.77 28.54
N ASP A 250 13.48 12.53 29.84
CA ASP A 250 14.68 12.55 30.69
C ASP A 250 15.36 11.17 30.77
N ARG A 251 14.68 10.09 30.38
CA ARG A 251 15.20 8.73 30.34
C ARG A 251 14.55 7.84 29.29
N THR A 252 15.20 6.74 28.95
CA THR A 252 14.62 5.65 28.15
C THR A 252 13.47 4.98 28.91
N GLY A 253 12.41 4.62 28.21
CA GLY A 253 11.19 4.01 28.74
C GLY A 253 10.16 5.02 29.27
N GLU A 254 10.46 6.32 29.31
CA GLU A 254 9.43 7.32 29.63
C GLU A 254 8.37 7.39 28.54
N GLU A 255 7.12 7.53 28.99
CA GLU A 255 5.96 7.74 28.14
C GLU A 255 5.44 9.16 28.30
N LYS A 256 5.08 9.78 27.18
CA LYS A 256 4.41 11.08 27.20
C LYS A 256 3.27 11.12 26.21
N THR A 257 2.25 11.87 26.59
CA THR A 257 1.01 11.99 25.83
C THR A 257 0.93 13.37 25.19
N TYR A 258 0.38 13.41 23.98
CA TYR A 258 0.00 14.63 23.30
C TYR A 258 -1.38 14.47 22.67
N GLU A 259 -2.05 15.60 22.47
CA GLU A 259 -3.41 15.66 21.98
C GLU A 259 -3.45 16.42 20.66
N LEU A 260 -4.26 15.92 19.73
CA LEU A 260 -4.66 16.64 18.53
C LEU A 260 -6.14 16.96 18.64
N ARG A 261 -6.49 18.23 18.47
CA ARG A 261 -7.87 18.67 18.46
C ARG A 261 -8.25 19.11 17.07
N SER A 262 -9.29 18.50 16.49
CA SER A 262 -9.93 18.97 15.28
C SER A 262 -11.11 19.88 15.62
N ALA A 263 -11.28 20.95 14.86
CA ALA A 263 -12.42 21.86 14.95
C ALA A 263 -12.89 22.23 13.55
N ARG A 264 -14.19 22.52 13.43
CA ARG A 264 -14.77 23.07 12.21
C ARG A 264 -14.13 24.42 11.92
N LYS A 265 -13.86 24.68 10.64
CA LYS A 265 -13.44 25.99 10.15
C LYS A 265 -14.59 26.97 10.10
#